data_AF-A0A6J7PFF4-F1
#
_entry.id   AF-A0A6J7PFF4-F1
#
_cell.length_a   1.000
_cell.length_b   1.000
_cell.length_c   1.000
_cell.angle_alpha   90.00
_cell.angle_beta   90.00
_cell.angle_gamma   90.00
#
_symmetry.space_group_name_H-M   'P 1'
#
loop_
_entity.id
_entity.type
_entity.pdbx_description
1 polymer ?
#
loop_
_entity_poly.entity_id
_entity_poly.type
_entity_poly.pdbx_seq_one_letter_code
_entity_poly.pdbx_strand_id
1 'polypeptide(L)'
;MTFANNVIYNPAPFVTAWQHFAVAGPTTPPAGSGAPSTAKADDDLRIFGNVIWNGGSAMSMGFGEGCADSNPTCSESQVLTANAVNTLEPRLADPLHGVWTPSLGSGLQTRFAQAIPVWSWADAPAGVPMVAAPSFATDRSGRARVSAGHPGAYEPQ
;
A
#
# COMPACT_ATOMS: atom_id res chain seq x y z
N MET A 1 0.92 10.67 4.56
CA MET A 1 1.01 9.20 4.80
C MET A 1 1.50 8.43 3.55
N THR A 2 2.19 7.29 3.69
CA THR A 2 2.59 6.44 2.54
C THR A 2 2.26 4.96 2.75
N PHE A 3 1.63 4.33 1.76
CA PHE A 3 1.37 2.89 1.69
C PHE A 3 1.99 2.32 0.40
N ALA A 4 3.19 1.76 0.51
CA ALA A 4 3.99 1.42 -0.66
C ALA A 4 4.59 0.03 -0.67
N ASN A 5 4.75 -0.53 -1.87
CA ASN A 5 5.50 -1.76 -2.15
C ASN A 5 5.02 -3.01 -1.37
N ASN A 6 3.73 -3.07 -1.05
CA ASN A 6 3.14 -4.22 -0.37
C ASN A 6 2.66 -5.28 -1.37
N VAL A 7 2.55 -6.51 -0.89
CA VAL A 7 1.77 -7.57 -1.55
C VAL A 7 0.54 -7.83 -0.67
N ILE A 8 -0.64 -7.54 -1.20
CA ILE A 8 -1.93 -7.82 -0.56
C ILE A 8 -2.61 -8.91 -1.39
N TYR A 9 -2.74 -10.10 -0.82
CA TYR A 9 -3.15 -11.28 -1.56
C TYR A 9 -4.28 -12.03 -0.86
N ASN A 10 -5.43 -12.09 -1.53
CA ASN A 10 -6.51 -13.02 -1.22
C ASN A 10 -6.55 -14.08 -2.34
N PRO A 11 -6.01 -15.29 -2.11
CA PRO A 11 -6.04 -16.36 -3.11
C PRO A 11 -7.47 -16.82 -3.36
N ALA A 12 -7.74 -17.34 -4.57
CA ALA A 12 -9.01 -17.98 -4.85
C ALA A 12 -9.30 -19.12 -3.84
N PRO A 13 -10.56 -19.31 -3.41
CA PRO A 13 -11.77 -18.59 -3.83
C PRO A 13 -12.06 -17.33 -2.98
N PHE A 14 -11.14 -16.89 -2.12
CA PHE A 14 -11.36 -15.76 -1.22
C PHE A 14 -11.32 -14.43 -1.96
N VAL A 15 -12.26 -13.54 -1.63
CA VAL A 15 -12.35 -12.17 -2.16
C VAL A 15 -12.84 -11.25 -1.03
N THR A 16 -12.48 -9.97 -1.07
CA THR A 16 -13.19 -8.99 -0.22
C THR A 16 -14.64 -8.83 -0.67
N ALA A 17 -15.53 -8.50 0.27
CA ALA A 17 -16.96 -8.47 0.00
C ALA A 17 -17.43 -7.25 -0.82
N TRP A 18 -16.73 -6.11 -0.73
CA TRP A 18 -17.28 -4.84 -1.24
C TRP A 18 -16.28 -4.01 -2.06
N GLN A 19 -15.04 -3.85 -1.61
CA GLN A 19 -14.07 -2.96 -2.24
C GLN A 19 -12.62 -3.22 -1.82
N HIS A 20 -11.67 -2.63 -2.56
CA HIS A 20 -10.24 -2.69 -2.26
C HIS A 20 -9.79 -1.74 -1.14
N PHE A 21 -10.25 -0.50 -1.20
CA PHE A 21 -9.83 0.58 -0.31
C PHE A 21 -11.02 1.19 0.41
N ALA A 22 -10.76 1.88 1.52
CA ALA A 22 -11.74 2.71 2.21
C ALA A 22 -11.04 3.97 2.69
N VAL A 23 -11.14 5.04 1.90
CA VAL A 23 -10.58 6.35 2.26
C VAL A 23 -11.74 7.32 2.48
N ALA A 24 -12.00 7.63 3.75
CA ALA A 24 -13.14 8.45 4.15
C ALA A 24 -12.95 9.91 3.72
N GLY A 25 -14.05 10.55 3.32
CA GLY A 25 -14.11 12.00 3.16
C GLY A 25 -14.04 12.74 4.49
N PRO A 26 -13.94 14.09 4.45
CA PRO A 26 -14.08 14.92 5.62
C PRO A 26 -15.37 14.62 6.39
N THR A 27 -15.29 14.39 7.70
CA THR A 27 -16.44 14.08 8.55
C THR A 27 -16.40 14.80 9.89
N THR A 28 -17.57 15.02 10.48
CA THR A 28 -17.70 15.53 11.85
C THR A 28 -17.43 14.38 12.83
N PRO A 29 -16.40 14.49 13.70
CA PRO A 29 -16.15 13.48 14.71
C PRO A 29 -17.32 13.33 15.69
N PRO A 30 -17.52 12.16 16.31
CA PRO A 30 -18.50 11.99 17.37
C PRO A 30 -18.30 12.99 18.51
N ALA A 31 -19.39 13.49 19.08
CA ALA A 31 -19.37 14.40 20.22
C ALA A 31 -18.60 13.75 21.40
N GLY A 32 -17.69 14.49 22.01
CA GLY A 32 -16.87 14.00 23.12
C GLY A 32 -15.66 13.14 22.73
N SER A 33 -15.39 12.92 21.43
CA SER A 33 -14.23 12.14 20.97
C SER A 33 -12.87 12.82 21.23
N GLY A 34 -12.86 14.13 21.47
CA GLY A 34 -11.64 14.94 21.58
C GLY A 34 -10.90 15.14 20.25
N ALA A 35 -11.42 14.60 19.14
CA ALA A 35 -10.84 14.78 17.82
C ALA A 35 -11.23 16.16 17.24
N PRO A 36 -10.28 16.88 16.61
CA PRO A 36 -10.59 18.12 15.91
C PRO A 36 -11.62 17.91 14.79
N SER A 37 -12.57 18.82 14.69
CA SER A 37 -13.49 18.89 13.55
C SER A 37 -13.01 19.95 12.55
N THR A 38 -13.06 19.70 11.24
CA THR A 38 -13.46 18.46 10.56
C THR A 38 -12.33 17.43 10.55
N ALA A 39 -12.62 16.17 10.85
CA ALA A 39 -11.64 15.09 10.68
C ALA A 39 -11.53 14.72 9.21
N LYS A 40 -10.30 14.55 8.72
CA LYS A 40 -10.01 14.28 7.31
C LYS A 40 -9.08 13.08 7.19
N ALA A 41 -9.13 12.41 6.04
CA ALA A 41 -8.03 11.58 5.60
C ALA A 41 -6.76 12.43 5.43
N ASP A 42 -5.62 11.76 5.39
CA ASP A 42 -4.31 12.38 5.22
C ASP A 42 -4.20 13.03 3.83
N ASP A 43 -3.89 14.34 3.81
CA ASP A 43 -3.89 15.16 2.59
C ASP A 43 -2.73 14.79 1.62
N ASP A 44 -1.71 14.08 2.10
CA ASP A 44 -0.56 13.62 1.31
C ASP A 44 -0.47 12.09 1.22
N LEU A 45 -1.63 11.40 1.34
CA LEU A 45 -1.72 9.96 1.19
C LEU A 45 -1.20 9.54 -0.18
N ARG A 46 -0.17 8.68 -0.20
CA ARG A 46 0.38 8.09 -1.42
C ARG A 46 0.28 6.57 -1.36
N ILE A 47 -0.35 5.97 -2.37
CA ILE A 47 -0.54 4.51 -2.51
C ILE A 47 0.14 4.07 -3.81
N PHE A 48 1.28 3.39 -3.74
CA PHE A 48 2.07 3.08 -4.95
C PHE A 48 2.96 1.83 -4.82
N GLY A 49 3.35 1.25 -5.95
CA GLY A 49 4.23 0.09 -6.02
C GLY A 49 3.65 -1.20 -5.42
N ASN A 50 2.39 -1.19 -4.98
CA ASN A 50 1.74 -2.35 -4.39
C ASN A 50 1.28 -3.33 -5.47
N VAL A 51 1.29 -4.62 -5.12
CA VAL A 51 0.59 -5.68 -5.84
C VAL A 51 -0.61 -6.08 -4.99
N ILE A 52 -1.82 -5.85 -5.51
CA ILE A 52 -3.07 -6.07 -4.79
C ILE A 52 -3.90 -7.03 -5.62
N TRP A 53 -4.09 -8.24 -5.11
CA TRP A 53 -4.91 -9.26 -5.73
C TRP A 53 -6.01 -9.64 -4.75
N ASN A 54 -7.19 -9.10 -4.98
CA ASN A 54 -8.24 -9.10 -3.98
C ASN A 54 -9.65 -8.92 -4.59
N GLY A 55 -10.11 -9.88 -5.41
CA GLY A 55 -11.50 -9.88 -5.88
C GLY A 55 -11.76 -9.55 -7.34
N GLY A 56 -10.72 -9.61 -8.19
CA GLY A 56 -10.86 -9.51 -9.64
C GLY A 56 -11.12 -8.08 -10.15
N SER A 57 -10.89 -7.85 -11.45
CA SER A 57 -10.92 -6.49 -12.04
C SER A 57 -12.28 -5.79 -12.03
N ALA A 58 -13.37 -6.51 -11.76
CA ALA A 58 -14.72 -5.94 -11.67
C ALA A 58 -15.07 -5.40 -10.27
N MET A 59 -14.22 -5.63 -9.26
CA MET A 59 -14.44 -5.12 -7.92
C MET A 59 -14.26 -3.59 -7.87
N SER A 60 -15.14 -2.91 -7.14
CA SER A 60 -15.01 -1.48 -6.89
C SER A 60 -13.72 -1.17 -6.13
N MET A 61 -13.05 -0.08 -6.50
CA MET A 61 -11.89 0.40 -5.78
C MET A 61 -12.24 0.91 -4.37
N GLY A 62 -13.46 1.42 -4.16
CA GLY A 62 -13.95 1.86 -2.85
C GLY A 62 -13.36 3.16 -2.32
N PHE A 63 -12.77 3.99 -3.20
CA PHE A 63 -12.34 5.32 -2.80
C PHE A 63 -13.56 6.17 -2.44
N GLY A 64 -13.58 6.70 -1.21
CA GLY A 64 -14.50 7.77 -0.85
C GLY A 64 -13.91 9.14 -1.21
N GLU A 65 -14.58 10.20 -0.78
CA GLU A 65 -14.19 11.61 -1.07
C GLU A 65 -12.77 11.98 -0.60
N GLY A 66 -12.14 11.20 0.28
CA GLY A 66 -10.75 11.43 0.69
C GLY A 66 -9.73 11.25 -0.45
N CYS A 67 -10.08 10.45 -1.47
CA CYS A 67 -9.30 10.27 -2.70
C CYS A 67 -10.13 10.60 -3.95
N ALA A 68 -10.98 11.63 -3.86
CA ALA A 68 -11.70 12.17 -5.01
C ALA A 68 -10.74 12.54 -6.17
N ASP A 69 -11.27 12.69 -7.38
CA ASP A 69 -10.46 12.96 -8.59
C ASP A 69 -9.58 14.22 -8.48
N SER A 70 -9.99 15.20 -7.66
CA SER A 70 -9.21 16.41 -7.39
C SER A 70 -8.06 16.21 -6.39
N ASN A 71 -7.98 15.06 -5.71
CA ASN A 71 -6.87 14.79 -4.79
C ASN A 71 -5.57 14.64 -5.61
N PRO A 72 -4.52 15.45 -5.33
CA PRO A 72 -3.31 15.48 -6.15
C PRO A 72 -2.39 14.28 -5.92
N THR A 73 -2.65 13.42 -4.94
CA THR A 73 -1.73 12.34 -4.53
C THR A 73 -2.33 10.94 -4.44
N CYS A 74 -3.66 10.81 -4.35
CA CYS A 74 -4.31 9.50 -4.24
C CYS A 74 -5.57 9.29 -5.09
N SER A 75 -5.82 10.10 -6.11
CA SER A 75 -7.00 9.86 -6.97
C SER A 75 -6.98 8.44 -7.57
N GLU A 76 -8.16 7.90 -7.89
CA GLU A 76 -8.28 6.52 -8.37
C GLU A 76 -7.36 6.21 -9.56
N SER A 77 -7.28 7.13 -10.52
CA SER A 77 -6.39 7.03 -11.68
C SER A 77 -4.91 6.95 -11.29
N GLN A 78 -4.48 7.73 -10.29
CA GLN A 78 -3.11 7.68 -9.79
C GLN A 78 -2.83 6.34 -9.11
N VAL A 79 -3.76 5.84 -8.29
CA VAL A 79 -3.59 4.54 -7.61
C VAL A 79 -3.56 3.39 -8.61
N LEU A 80 -4.46 3.36 -9.59
CA LEU A 80 -4.48 2.30 -10.61
C LEU A 80 -3.22 2.31 -11.49
N THR A 81 -2.67 3.50 -11.78
CA THR A 81 -1.43 3.62 -12.56
C THR A 81 -0.20 3.21 -11.75
N ALA A 82 -0.18 3.55 -10.46
CA ALA A 82 0.97 3.34 -9.60
C ALA A 82 1.05 1.93 -9.00
N ASN A 83 0.02 1.09 -9.13
CA ASN A 83 -0.08 -0.22 -8.49
C ASN A 83 -0.50 -1.31 -9.50
N ALA A 84 -0.28 -2.57 -9.15
CA ALA A 84 -0.84 -3.71 -9.86
C ALA A 84 -2.09 -4.22 -9.11
N VAL A 85 -3.27 -3.66 -9.41
CA VAL A 85 -4.53 -4.04 -8.77
C VAL A 85 -5.29 -5.02 -9.67
N ASN A 86 -5.41 -6.28 -9.23
CA ASN A 86 -6.00 -7.41 -9.96
C ASN A 86 -5.45 -7.63 -11.39
N THR A 87 -4.25 -7.14 -11.68
CA THR A 87 -3.57 -7.31 -12.98
C THR A 87 -2.36 -8.24 -12.90
N LEU A 88 -1.91 -8.56 -11.69
CA LEU A 88 -0.79 -9.45 -11.43
C LEU A 88 -1.13 -10.31 -10.20
N GLU A 89 -1.41 -11.60 -10.42
CA GLU A 89 -1.63 -12.54 -9.32
C GLU A 89 -0.28 -12.98 -8.73
N PRO A 90 -0.07 -12.79 -7.42
CA PRO A 90 1.09 -13.33 -6.73
C PRO A 90 1.09 -14.86 -6.75
N ARG A 91 2.23 -15.45 -7.11
CA ARG A 91 2.52 -16.86 -6.82
C ARG A 91 3.55 -16.94 -5.70
N LEU A 92 3.17 -17.61 -4.62
CA LEU A 92 4.00 -17.81 -3.43
C LEU A 92 4.38 -19.29 -3.31
N ALA A 93 5.51 -19.58 -2.66
CA ALA A 93 6.07 -20.92 -2.62
C ALA A 93 5.17 -21.93 -1.89
N ASP A 94 4.70 -21.62 -0.69
CA ASP A 94 3.78 -22.48 0.07
C ASP A 94 3.01 -21.67 1.14
N PRO A 95 2.03 -20.85 0.73
CA PRO A 95 1.31 -19.97 1.65
C PRO A 95 0.45 -20.75 2.66
N LEU A 96 0.01 -21.98 2.33
CA LEU A 96 -0.78 -22.82 3.24
C LEU A 96 0.02 -23.29 4.46
N HIS A 97 1.34 -23.43 4.32
CA HIS A 97 2.24 -23.76 5.41
C HIS A 97 3.09 -22.56 5.88
N GLY A 98 2.74 -21.34 5.46
CA GLY A 98 3.39 -20.11 5.92
C GLY A 98 4.69 -19.75 5.22
N VAL A 99 4.98 -20.31 4.05
CA VAL A 99 6.10 -19.93 3.20
C VAL A 99 5.64 -18.88 2.19
N TRP A 100 5.90 -17.62 2.53
CA TRP A 100 5.44 -16.44 1.77
C TRP A 100 6.47 -15.90 0.79
N THR A 101 7.55 -16.63 0.51
CA THR A 101 8.53 -16.24 -0.51
C THR A 101 7.91 -16.33 -1.91
N PRO A 102 8.25 -15.42 -2.85
CA PRO A 102 7.84 -15.56 -4.23
C PRO A 102 8.33 -16.87 -4.82
N SER A 103 7.44 -17.65 -5.45
CA SER A 103 7.84 -18.87 -6.17
C SER A 103 8.61 -18.52 -7.45
N LEU A 104 9.43 -19.43 -7.96
CA LEU A 104 10.07 -19.26 -9.27
C LEU A 104 9.01 -19.04 -10.38
N GLY A 105 9.26 -18.06 -11.25
CA GLY A 105 8.33 -17.63 -12.30
C GLY A 105 7.10 -16.90 -11.79
N SER A 106 7.09 -16.45 -10.53
CA SER A 106 6.04 -15.57 -10.02
C SER A 106 6.13 -14.21 -10.72
N GLY A 107 5.00 -13.59 -11.03
CA GLY A 107 4.98 -12.21 -11.56
C GLY A 107 5.64 -11.21 -10.62
N LEU A 108 5.77 -11.53 -9.33
CA LEU A 108 6.51 -10.71 -8.37
C LEU A 108 8.00 -10.57 -8.74
N GLN A 109 8.59 -11.50 -9.51
CA GLN A 109 9.97 -11.41 -9.99
C GLN A 109 10.19 -10.35 -11.07
N THR A 110 9.13 -9.89 -11.75
CA THR A 110 9.24 -8.91 -12.83
C THR A 110 8.80 -7.52 -12.40
N ARG A 111 8.36 -7.38 -11.15
CA ARG A 111 7.91 -6.12 -10.57
C ARG A 111 8.93 -5.60 -9.56
N PHE A 112 9.60 -4.51 -9.92
CA PHE A 112 10.46 -3.80 -8.99
C PHE A 112 9.65 -2.90 -8.07
N ALA A 113 10.09 -2.81 -6.83
CA ALA A 113 9.58 -1.85 -5.86
C ALA A 113 9.88 -0.43 -6.36
N GLN A 114 8.97 0.49 -6.06
CA GLN A 114 9.13 1.90 -6.36
C GLN A 114 9.90 2.60 -5.24
N ALA A 115 10.73 3.58 -5.59
CA ALA A 115 11.47 4.37 -4.61
C ALA A 115 10.50 5.13 -3.70
N ILE A 116 10.68 4.97 -2.39
CA ILE A 116 9.90 5.72 -1.40
C ILE A 116 10.55 7.10 -1.26
N PRO A 117 9.80 8.19 -1.51
CA PRO A 117 10.34 9.54 -1.38
C PRO A 117 10.70 9.83 0.07
N VAL A 118 11.75 10.62 0.27
CA VAL A 118 12.12 11.11 1.61
C VAL A 118 11.02 12.05 2.09
N TRP A 119 10.46 11.76 3.27
CA TRP A 119 9.47 12.64 3.88
C TRP A 119 10.14 13.88 4.48
N SER A 120 9.44 15.01 4.38
CA SER A 120 9.80 16.21 5.12
C SER A 120 9.11 16.19 6.48
N TRP A 121 9.77 16.75 7.49
CA TRP A 121 9.19 17.02 8.80
C TRP A 121 8.74 18.48 8.96
N ALA A 122 8.70 19.24 7.86
CA ALA A 122 8.45 20.68 7.89
C ALA A 122 7.07 21.07 8.43
N ASP A 123 6.09 20.17 8.35
CA ASP A 123 4.72 20.34 8.82
C ASP A 123 4.41 19.55 10.11
N ALA A 124 5.42 18.91 10.71
CA ALA A 124 5.25 18.19 11.96
C ALA A 124 4.94 19.15 13.13
N PRO A 125 4.04 18.77 14.06
CA PRO A 125 3.79 19.57 15.26
C PRO A 125 5.07 19.84 16.06
N ALA A 126 5.15 21.02 16.67
CA ALA A 126 6.30 21.41 17.48
C ALA A 126 6.55 20.40 18.61
N GLY A 127 7.81 19.99 18.78
CA GLY A 127 8.23 19.06 19.83
C GLY A 127 8.11 17.58 19.49
N VAL A 128 7.69 17.22 18.27
CA VAL A 128 7.75 15.83 17.79
C VAL A 128 9.19 15.48 17.41
N PRO A 129 9.81 14.45 18.02
CA PRO A 129 11.17 14.04 17.67
C PRO A 129 11.25 13.53 16.23
N MET A 130 12.22 14.01 15.48
CA MET A 130 12.50 13.48 14.15
C MET A 130 13.11 12.08 14.26
N VAL A 131 12.56 11.12 13.53
CA VAL A 131 13.15 9.79 13.37
C VAL A 131 13.88 9.69 12.03
N ALA A 132 14.92 8.84 11.99
CA ALA A 132 15.66 8.57 10.76
C ALA A 132 14.73 7.99 9.67
N ALA A 133 15.08 8.25 8.41
CA ALA A 133 14.38 7.65 7.29
C ALA A 133 14.38 6.11 7.42
N PRO A 134 13.27 5.43 7.06
CA PRO A 134 13.21 3.98 7.12
C PRO A 134 14.25 3.37 6.18
N SER A 135 14.90 2.29 6.64
CA SER A 135 15.78 1.48 5.81
C SER A 135 15.04 0.25 5.31
N PHE A 136 15.19 -0.03 4.02
CA PHE A 136 14.65 -1.21 3.35
C PHE A 136 15.78 -2.12 2.84
N ALA A 137 16.97 -2.02 3.44
CA ALA A 137 18.16 -2.71 2.94
C ALA A 137 18.06 -4.24 2.98
N THR A 138 17.18 -4.80 3.79
CA THR A 138 16.98 -6.25 3.90
C THR A 138 15.51 -6.65 3.84
N ASP A 139 15.26 -7.86 3.39
CA ASP A 139 13.96 -8.50 3.45
C ASP A 139 13.72 -9.18 4.81
N ARG A 140 12.54 -9.78 4.99
CA ARG A 140 12.15 -10.45 6.24
C ARG A 140 13.06 -11.63 6.62
N SER A 141 13.78 -12.22 5.67
CA SER A 141 14.74 -13.31 5.91
C SER A 141 16.18 -12.81 6.12
N GLY A 142 16.41 -11.49 6.10
CA GLY A 142 17.73 -10.88 6.24
C GLY A 142 18.53 -10.84 4.93
N ARG A 143 17.92 -11.18 3.79
CA ARG A 143 18.60 -11.05 2.48
C ARG A 143 18.66 -9.58 2.08
N ALA A 144 19.79 -9.17 1.51
CA ALA A 144 19.94 -7.82 1.00
C ALA A 144 18.97 -7.56 -0.15
N ARG A 145 18.32 -6.40 -0.14
CA ARG A 145 17.58 -5.90 -1.31
C ARG A 145 18.55 -5.19 -2.25
N VAL A 146 18.48 -5.52 -3.53
CA VAL A 146 19.18 -4.78 -4.58
C VAL A 146 18.30 -3.57 -4.95
N SER A 147 18.78 -2.35 -4.70
CA SER A 147 17.96 -1.13 -4.82
C SER A 147 16.72 -1.20 -3.90
N ALA A 148 15.53 -0.77 -4.36
CA ALA A 148 14.27 -0.91 -3.64
C ALA A 148 13.79 -2.38 -3.55
N GLY A 149 14.39 -3.30 -4.32
CA GLY A 149 14.02 -4.71 -4.34
C GLY A 149 12.71 -4.99 -5.08
N HIS A 150 11.95 -5.98 -4.62
CA HIS A 150 10.62 -6.33 -5.12
C HIS A 150 9.53 -6.04 -4.07
N PRO A 151 8.28 -5.77 -4.48
CA PRO A 151 7.17 -5.63 -3.55
C PRO A 151 7.01 -6.85 -2.64
N GLY A 152 6.61 -6.60 -1.39
CA GLY A 152 6.36 -7.63 -0.39
C GLY A 152 7.54 -7.86 0.56
N ALA A 153 7.36 -8.80 1.47
CA ALA A 153 8.26 -8.99 2.60
C ALA A 153 9.54 -9.77 2.27
N TYR A 154 9.57 -10.49 1.15
CA TYR A 154 10.66 -11.40 0.77
C TYR A 154 11.16 -11.08 -0.63
N GLU A 155 12.48 -11.08 -0.82
CA GLU A 155 13.06 -11.03 -2.15
C GLU A 155 12.84 -12.37 -2.89
N PRO A 156 12.60 -12.35 -4.20
CA PRO A 156 12.58 -13.57 -4.98
C PRO A 156 13.91 -14.34 -4.89
N GLN A 157 13.83 -15.67 -5.00
CA GLN A 157 15.00 -16.53 -5.12
C GLN A 157 15.41 -16.68 -6.58
#